data_AF-A0A4R4DYQ2-F1
#
_entry.id   AF-A0A4R4DYQ2-F1
#
_cell.length_a   1.000
_cell.length_b   1.000
_cell.length_c   1.000
_cell.angle_alpha   90.00
_cell.angle_beta   90.00
_cell.angle_gamma   90.00
#
_symmetry.space_group_name_H-M   'P 1'
#
loop_
_entity.id
_entity.type
_entity.pdbx_description
1 polymer ?
#
loop_
_entity_poly.entity_id
_entity_poly.type
_entity_poly.pdbx_seq_one_letter_code
_entity_poly.pdbx_strand_id
1 'polypeptide(L)'
;MKRSFLFVFLFILLGSATVHAQKITPGDLKRLRAQEDTLKDLARHIYTDTLASGRLRSDSQFVRTLVRSLQARNSFYYPFDEVLGVSKLYAPDSTFRIFTWQVTIPTVQARKRGAIQLRTPDGSLKLIPLHDVTEFTEFAEDSVRTRANWIGAVYYNLIKTTWNGKPYYTLFGIDDRGFSTKRKWIEVLTFDEGGQPRFGGDYFDFSQDTVPRKQHDRFQLAYKREANVTANWDEDQKLILFDHLVSESSQPDLPYTMVPDGDSEGFKWEKGRWVHIDKVFHYKVDMSDADPLLGKPPVGDPILDSKGNINEEKLKQRSERNGAGKKKDNE
;
A
#
# COMPACT_ATOMS: atom_id res chain seq x y z
N MET A 1 48.78 21.40 -45.75
CA MET A 1 47.35 21.77 -45.66
C MET A 1 46.56 20.61 -45.08
N LYS A 2 45.59 20.91 -44.19
CA LYS A 2 44.60 20.02 -43.55
C LYS A 2 45.14 19.17 -42.39
N ARG A 3 44.84 19.59 -41.14
CA ARG A 3 44.49 18.76 -39.95
C ARG A 3 44.55 19.60 -38.66
N SER A 4 43.71 20.62 -38.51
CA SER A 4 43.57 21.32 -37.20
C SER A 4 42.17 21.88 -36.92
N PHE A 5 41.11 21.38 -37.57
CA PHE A 5 39.75 21.91 -37.39
C PHE A 5 38.75 20.94 -36.72
N LEU A 6 39.22 19.82 -36.16
CA LEU A 6 38.33 18.80 -35.58
C LEU A 6 38.34 18.73 -34.04
N PHE A 7 38.79 19.80 -33.36
CA PHE A 7 38.81 19.84 -31.88
C PHE A 7 37.96 20.97 -31.27
N VAL A 8 37.31 21.80 -32.08
CA VAL A 8 36.48 22.92 -31.58
C VAL A 8 34.99 22.56 -31.50
N PHE A 9 34.55 21.47 -32.13
CA PHE A 9 33.13 21.08 -32.13
C PHE A 9 32.70 20.22 -30.92
N LEU A 10 33.64 19.76 -30.09
CA LEU A 10 33.35 18.94 -28.90
C LEU A 10 33.23 19.77 -27.60
N PHE A 11 33.43 21.09 -27.65
CA PHE A 11 33.38 21.96 -26.47
C PHE A 11 32.06 22.75 -26.32
N ILE A 12 31.13 22.65 -27.27
CA ILE A 12 29.85 23.40 -27.24
C ILE A 12 28.66 22.54 -26.77
N LEU A 13 28.82 21.22 -26.64
CA LEU A 13 27.77 20.31 -26.13
C LEU A 13 27.84 20.04 -24.61
N LEU A 14 28.72 20.74 -23.89
CA LEU A 14 28.76 20.78 -22.43
C LEU A 14 28.05 22.02 -21.86
N GLY A 15 27.12 22.60 -22.64
CA GLY A 15 26.20 23.62 -22.17
C GLY A 15 25.25 23.04 -21.12
N SER A 16 25.74 23.01 -19.88
CA SER A 16 24.99 23.10 -18.63
C SER A 16 23.48 22.90 -18.77
N ALA A 17 23.05 21.65 -18.93
CA ALA A 17 21.74 21.26 -18.45
C ALA A 17 21.79 21.45 -16.94
N THR A 18 21.51 22.66 -16.49
CA THR A 18 21.15 22.92 -15.10
C THR A 18 19.91 22.08 -14.88
N VAL A 19 20.11 20.89 -14.32
CA VAL A 19 19.05 20.10 -13.71
C VAL A 19 18.50 20.99 -12.61
N HIS A 20 17.53 21.82 -12.97
CA HIS A 20 16.72 22.56 -12.01
C HIS A 20 15.96 21.47 -11.26
N ALA A 21 16.54 21.02 -10.14
CA ALA A 21 15.76 20.40 -9.10
C ALA A 21 14.51 21.27 -8.95
N GLN A 22 13.33 20.68 -9.13
CA GLN A 22 12.05 21.37 -9.14
C GLN A 22 11.76 21.92 -7.74
N LYS A 23 12.42 23.03 -7.39
CA LYS A 23 12.34 23.63 -6.07
C LYS A 23 11.06 24.44 -5.98
N ILE A 24 10.39 24.31 -4.85
CA ILE A 24 9.28 25.18 -4.46
C ILE A 24 9.86 26.58 -4.22
N THR A 25 9.23 27.62 -4.76
CA THR A 25 9.71 28.99 -4.56
C THR A 25 9.60 29.38 -3.08
N PRO A 26 10.45 30.28 -2.54
CA PRO A 26 10.34 30.70 -1.13
C PRO A 26 8.95 31.28 -0.78
N GLY A 27 8.33 32.01 -1.72
CA GLY A 27 6.98 32.54 -1.56
C GLY A 27 5.91 31.44 -1.51
N ASP A 28 5.99 30.46 -2.41
CA ASP A 28 5.10 29.30 -2.40
C ASP A 28 5.29 28.44 -1.15
N LEU A 29 6.53 28.26 -0.70
CA LEU A 29 6.84 27.51 0.51
C LEU A 29 6.24 28.17 1.76
N LYS A 30 6.36 29.50 1.88
CA LYS A 30 5.71 30.25 2.96
C LYS A 30 4.20 30.10 2.93
N ARG A 31 3.59 30.17 1.74
CA ARG A 31 2.15 29.97 1.55
C ARG A 31 1.71 28.55 1.93
N LEU A 32 2.45 27.53 1.48
CA LEU A 32 2.17 26.12 1.78
C LEU A 32 2.21 25.84 3.28
N ARG A 33 3.19 26.38 4.00
CA ARG A 33 3.28 26.27 5.46
C ARG A 33 2.06 26.87 6.17
N ALA A 34 1.68 28.10 5.81
CA ALA A 34 0.50 28.74 6.40
C ALA A 34 -0.80 27.97 6.09
N GLN A 35 -0.89 27.37 4.91
CA GLN A 35 -2.03 26.51 4.55
C GLN A 35 -1.99 25.16 5.27
N GLU A 36 -0.80 24.59 5.50
CA GLU A 36 -0.62 23.38 6.30
C GLU A 36 -1.10 23.57 7.73
N ASP A 37 -0.79 24.70 8.37
CA ASP A 37 -1.30 25.04 9.71
C ASP A 37 -2.84 25.00 9.73
N THR A 38 -3.48 25.57 8.71
CA THR A 38 -4.94 25.54 8.57
C THR A 38 -5.46 24.12 8.32
N LEU A 39 -4.79 23.34 7.47
CA LEU A 39 -5.17 21.97 7.14
C LEU A 39 -5.05 21.05 8.35
N LYS A 40 -4.02 21.22 9.17
CA LYS A 40 -3.81 20.49 10.43
C LYS A 40 -4.98 20.68 11.39
N ASP A 41 -5.40 21.92 11.60
CA ASP A 41 -6.54 22.22 12.45
C ASP A 41 -7.84 21.63 11.90
N LEU A 42 -8.11 21.81 10.61
CA LEU A 42 -9.30 21.26 9.97
C LEU A 42 -9.32 19.72 10.02
N ALA A 43 -8.18 19.07 9.77
CA ALA A 43 -8.05 17.62 9.86
C ALA A 43 -8.30 17.10 11.28
N ARG A 44 -7.77 17.78 12.30
CA ARG A 44 -8.08 17.48 13.70
C ARG A 44 -9.59 17.57 13.96
N HIS A 45 -10.24 18.64 13.53
CA HIS A 45 -11.69 18.82 13.71
C HIS A 45 -12.55 17.78 12.97
N ILE A 46 -12.10 17.23 11.83
CA ILE A 46 -12.80 16.11 11.15
C ILE A 46 -12.96 14.90 12.09
N TYR A 47 -11.98 14.63 12.95
CA TYR A 47 -11.98 13.47 13.84
C TYR A 47 -12.47 13.78 15.26
N THR A 48 -12.19 14.98 15.79
CA THR A 48 -12.45 15.31 17.21
C THR A 48 -13.77 16.03 17.46
N ASP A 49 -14.40 16.62 16.43
CA ASP A 49 -15.66 17.34 16.62
C ASP A 49 -16.77 16.37 17.09
N THR A 50 -17.55 16.79 18.06
CA THR A 50 -18.63 15.99 18.65
C THR A 50 -19.85 15.90 17.75
N LEU A 51 -20.05 16.89 16.88
CA LEU A 51 -21.21 16.98 15.98
C LEU A 51 -20.82 16.56 14.56
N ALA A 52 -21.65 15.71 13.96
CA ALA A 52 -21.51 15.30 12.56
C ALA A 52 -21.42 16.50 11.59
N SER A 53 -22.22 17.53 11.85
CA SER A 53 -22.25 18.77 11.07
C SER A 53 -20.93 19.55 11.14
N GLY A 54 -20.27 19.55 12.31
CA GLY A 54 -18.95 20.15 12.51
C GLY A 54 -17.85 19.41 11.75
N ARG A 55 -17.87 18.07 11.78
CA ARG A 55 -16.97 17.22 10.99
C ARG A 55 -17.12 17.45 9.49
N LEU A 56 -18.37 17.46 8.99
CA LEU A 56 -18.67 17.67 7.57
C LEU A 56 -18.31 19.09 7.09
N ARG A 57 -18.51 20.10 7.94
CA ARG A 57 -18.07 21.48 7.66
C ARG A 57 -16.55 21.55 7.56
N SER A 58 -15.85 20.94 8.51
CA SER A 58 -14.39 20.87 8.54
C SER A 58 -13.84 20.13 7.33
N ASP A 59 -14.44 19.00 6.93
CA ASP A 59 -14.10 18.27 5.70
C ASP A 59 -14.27 19.13 4.44
N SER A 60 -15.39 19.84 4.32
CA SER A 60 -15.65 20.72 3.17
C SER A 60 -14.61 21.86 3.08
N GLN A 61 -14.26 22.47 4.21
CA GLN A 61 -13.22 23.49 4.29
C GLN A 61 -11.82 22.90 4.03
N PHE A 62 -11.56 21.69 4.53
CA PHE A 62 -10.31 20.96 4.34
C PHE A 62 -10.07 20.70 2.86
N VAL A 63 -11.04 20.13 2.14
CA VAL A 63 -10.96 19.87 0.70
C VAL A 63 -10.62 21.14 -0.07
N ARG A 64 -11.32 22.25 0.19
CA ARG A 64 -11.08 23.54 -0.49
C ARG A 64 -9.68 24.07 -0.21
N THR A 65 -9.24 23.98 1.04
CA THR A 65 -7.91 24.45 1.45
C THR A 65 -6.81 23.57 0.86
N LEU A 66 -7.01 22.26 0.82
CA LEU A 66 -6.06 21.31 0.25
C LEU A 66 -5.89 21.59 -1.25
N VAL A 67 -6.98 21.69 -2.01
CA VAL A 67 -6.93 22.01 -3.45
C VAL A 67 -6.20 23.34 -3.70
N ARG A 68 -6.48 24.38 -2.91
CA ARG A 68 -5.76 25.68 -3.00
C ARG A 68 -4.28 25.56 -2.67
N SER A 69 -3.90 24.66 -1.77
CA SER A 69 -2.51 24.40 -1.42
C SER A 69 -1.79 23.67 -2.55
N LEU A 70 -2.45 22.67 -3.13
CA LEU A 70 -1.91 21.89 -4.24
C LEU A 70 -1.74 22.71 -5.54
N GLN A 71 -2.42 23.86 -5.67
CA GLN A 71 -2.22 24.81 -6.78
C GLN A 71 -0.85 25.52 -6.73
N ALA A 72 -0.13 25.49 -5.61
CA ALA A 72 1.23 26.00 -5.57
C ALA A 72 2.14 25.21 -6.53
N ARG A 73 2.99 25.91 -7.28
CA ARG A 73 3.90 25.26 -8.22
C ARG A 73 4.84 24.32 -7.47
N ASN A 74 5.06 23.13 -8.00
CA ASN A 74 5.86 22.08 -7.37
C ASN A 74 5.32 21.60 -6.01
N SER A 75 4.02 21.80 -5.71
CA SER A 75 3.39 21.32 -4.46
C SER A 75 3.49 19.80 -4.25
N PHE A 76 3.71 19.04 -5.33
CA PHE A 76 3.96 17.60 -5.29
C PHE A 76 5.07 17.22 -4.30
N TYR A 77 6.09 18.06 -4.14
CA TYR A 77 7.23 17.81 -3.25
C TYR A 77 7.03 18.32 -1.83
N TYR A 78 5.89 18.95 -1.53
CA TYR A 78 5.57 19.40 -0.18
C TYR A 78 4.82 18.29 0.57
N PRO A 79 5.36 17.72 1.66
CA PRO A 79 4.86 16.46 2.22
C PRO A 79 3.57 16.60 3.04
N PHE A 80 3.29 17.79 3.59
CA PHE A 80 2.18 18.04 4.54
C PHE A 80 2.26 17.16 5.81
N ASP A 81 3.45 16.95 6.38
CA ASP A 81 3.70 16.03 7.49
C ASP A 81 2.87 16.34 8.75
N GLU A 82 2.53 17.61 9.00
CA GLU A 82 1.78 18.00 10.20
C GLU A 82 0.28 17.70 10.12
N VAL A 83 -0.24 17.41 8.92
CA VAL A 83 -1.67 17.15 8.71
C VAL A 83 -1.99 15.69 9.06
N LEU A 84 -2.11 15.39 10.35
CA LEU A 84 -2.41 14.04 10.84
C LEU A 84 -3.84 13.58 10.47
N GLY A 85 -4.06 12.27 10.45
CA GLY A 85 -5.37 11.68 10.11
C GLY A 85 -5.72 11.74 8.61
N VAL A 86 -4.80 12.20 7.76
CA VAL A 86 -4.93 12.15 6.31
C VAL A 86 -3.76 11.35 5.78
N SER A 87 -4.03 10.26 5.07
CA SER A 87 -2.97 9.49 4.42
C SER A 87 -2.49 10.20 3.15
N LYS A 88 -1.19 10.11 2.90
CA LYS A 88 -0.41 10.83 1.88
C LYS A 88 0.69 9.92 1.33
N LEU A 89 0.33 8.93 0.54
CA LEU A 89 1.29 7.94 0.06
C LEU A 89 1.87 8.34 -1.29
N TYR A 90 3.18 8.38 -1.39
CA TYR A 90 3.88 8.51 -2.66
C TYR A 90 4.05 7.15 -3.32
N ALA A 91 3.87 7.10 -4.64
CA ALA A 91 4.32 5.95 -5.41
C ALA A 91 5.83 5.76 -5.26
N PRO A 92 6.37 4.53 -5.15
CA PRO A 92 7.80 4.27 -5.02
C PRO A 92 8.67 4.92 -6.12
N ASP A 93 8.10 5.18 -7.29
CA ASP A 93 8.77 5.85 -8.41
C ASP A 93 8.48 7.35 -8.50
N SER A 94 7.80 7.91 -7.50
CA SER A 94 7.43 9.32 -7.41
C SER A 94 6.62 9.84 -8.60
N THR A 95 5.91 8.98 -9.33
CA THR A 95 5.06 9.38 -10.46
C THR A 95 3.75 10.04 -10.02
N PHE A 96 3.24 9.65 -8.86
CA PHE A 96 2.08 10.25 -8.24
C PHE A 96 2.14 10.11 -6.71
N ARG A 97 1.20 10.79 -6.04
CA ARG A 97 0.84 10.51 -4.66
C ARG A 97 -0.66 10.45 -4.51
N ILE A 98 -1.13 9.68 -3.56
CA ILE A 98 -2.54 9.50 -3.24
C ILE A 98 -2.84 10.04 -1.85
N PHE A 99 -3.89 10.85 -1.77
CA PHE A 99 -4.45 11.35 -0.53
C PHE A 99 -5.72 10.58 -0.22
N THR A 100 -5.84 10.04 1.00
CA THR A 100 -7.08 9.42 1.47
C THR A 100 -7.35 9.70 2.94
N TRP A 101 -8.59 10.00 3.27
CA TRP A 101 -9.06 10.15 4.65
C TRP A 101 -10.55 9.81 4.74
N GLN A 102 -11.08 9.76 5.95
CA GLN A 102 -12.48 9.46 6.17
C GLN A 102 -13.13 10.46 7.12
N VAL A 103 -14.43 10.64 6.95
CA VAL A 103 -15.29 11.43 7.82
C VAL A 103 -16.36 10.50 8.37
N THR A 104 -16.32 10.28 9.68
CA THR A 104 -17.31 9.42 10.35
C THR A 104 -18.57 10.23 10.64
N ILE A 105 -19.67 9.83 10.02
CA ILE A 105 -21.01 10.37 10.27
C ILE A 105 -21.72 9.39 11.22
N PRO A 106 -22.12 9.82 12.44
CA PRO A 106 -22.97 9.02 13.32
C PRO A 106 -24.18 8.49 12.55
N THR A 107 -24.58 7.25 12.82
CA THR A 107 -25.74 6.53 12.25
C THR A 107 -25.77 6.27 10.74
N VAL A 108 -24.95 6.95 9.92
CA VAL A 108 -25.03 6.92 8.43
C VAL A 108 -23.78 6.31 7.78
N GLN A 109 -22.87 5.70 8.55
CA GLN A 109 -21.57 5.16 8.08
C GLN A 109 -20.55 6.25 7.66
N ALA A 110 -19.27 5.86 7.59
CA ALA A 110 -18.15 6.75 7.27
C ALA A 110 -17.98 6.97 5.76
N ARG A 111 -17.86 8.25 5.35
CA ARG A 111 -17.57 8.66 3.96
C ARG A 111 -16.08 8.85 3.75
N LYS A 112 -15.52 8.34 2.66
CA LYS A 112 -14.10 8.51 2.33
C LYS A 112 -13.91 9.60 1.31
N ARG A 113 -12.74 10.19 1.35
CA ARG A 113 -12.25 11.15 0.37
C ARG A 113 -10.96 10.60 -0.20
N GLY A 114 -10.80 10.77 -1.51
CA GLY A 114 -9.63 10.33 -2.23
C GLY A 114 -9.25 11.31 -3.32
N ALA A 115 -7.96 11.54 -3.52
CA ALA A 115 -7.46 12.25 -4.68
C ALA A 115 -6.05 11.78 -5.05
N ILE A 116 -5.78 11.62 -6.34
CA ILE A 116 -4.45 11.31 -6.86
C ILE A 116 -3.86 12.60 -7.44
N GLN A 117 -2.70 13.02 -6.94
CA GLN A 117 -1.92 14.09 -7.56
C GLN A 117 -0.80 13.47 -8.39
N LEU A 118 -0.83 13.72 -9.70
CA LEU A 118 0.23 13.29 -10.61
C LEU A 118 1.39 14.29 -10.56
N ARG A 119 2.62 13.78 -10.66
CA ARG A 119 3.81 14.61 -10.83
C ARG A 119 3.84 15.15 -12.26
N THR A 120 4.02 16.46 -12.41
CA THR A 120 4.09 17.14 -13.70
C THR A 120 5.50 17.70 -13.94
N PRO A 121 6.01 17.70 -15.18
CA PRO A 121 7.33 18.26 -15.48
C PRO A 121 7.45 19.77 -15.23
N ASP A 122 6.37 20.51 -15.41
CA ASP A 122 6.32 21.97 -15.25
C ASP A 122 5.99 22.42 -13.81
N GLY A 123 5.61 21.48 -12.94
CA GLY A 123 5.21 21.71 -11.57
C GLY A 123 3.75 22.14 -11.39
N SER A 124 2.94 22.10 -12.46
CA SER A 124 1.51 22.42 -12.40
C SER A 124 0.69 21.36 -11.67
N LEU A 125 -0.47 21.75 -11.14
CA LEU A 125 -1.37 20.81 -10.48
C LEU A 125 -2.10 19.93 -11.52
N LYS A 126 -1.84 18.63 -11.50
CA LYS A 126 -2.69 17.61 -12.14
C LYS A 126 -3.30 16.71 -11.07
N LEU A 127 -4.57 16.95 -10.76
CA LEU A 127 -5.31 16.30 -9.67
C LEU A 127 -6.48 15.47 -10.23
N ILE A 128 -6.61 14.24 -9.77
CA ILE A 128 -7.71 13.33 -10.11
C ILE A 128 -8.50 13.04 -8.83
N PRO A 129 -9.67 13.68 -8.63
CA PRO A 129 -10.50 13.40 -7.47
C PRO A 129 -11.20 12.05 -7.64
N LEU A 130 -11.30 11.30 -6.54
CA LEU A 130 -11.94 9.99 -6.44
C LEU A 130 -13.31 10.14 -5.78
N HIS A 131 -14.34 9.59 -6.41
CA HIS A 131 -15.71 9.60 -5.93
C HIS A 131 -16.01 8.27 -5.23
N ASP A 132 -16.15 8.34 -3.90
CA ASP A 132 -16.50 7.19 -3.06
C ASP A 132 -17.97 6.80 -3.26
N VAL A 133 -18.20 5.56 -3.70
CA VAL A 133 -19.54 4.96 -3.88
C VAL A 133 -19.79 3.78 -2.95
N THR A 134 -18.93 3.59 -1.93
CA THR A 134 -18.96 2.41 -1.06
C THR A 134 -20.30 2.25 -0.33
N GLU A 135 -20.94 3.35 0.06
CA GLU A 135 -22.27 3.35 0.71
C GLU A 135 -23.36 2.73 -0.18
N PHE A 136 -23.19 2.79 -1.51
CA PHE A 136 -24.17 2.34 -2.50
C PHE A 136 -23.72 1.06 -3.22
N THR A 137 -22.69 0.38 -2.70
CA THR A 137 -22.14 -0.83 -3.31
C THR A 137 -22.37 -2.04 -2.41
N GLU A 138 -23.07 -3.05 -2.94
CA GLU A 138 -23.29 -4.32 -2.24
C GLU A 138 -22.07 -5.24 -2.37
N PHE A 139 -21.60 -5.47 -3.61
CA PHE A 139 -20.43 -6.28 -3.91
C PHE A 139 -19.29 -5.38 -4.40
N ALA A 140 -18.31 -5.13 -3.54
CA ALA A 140 -17.18 -4.30 -3.92
C ALA A 140 -16.16 -5.08 -4.75
N GLU A 141 -16.04 -6.39 -4.59
CA GLU A 141 -15.05 -7.25 -5.25
C GLU A 141 -15.39 -7.66 -6.70
N ASP A 142 -16.50 -7.17 -7.25
CA ASP A 142 -17.12 -7.66 -8.49
C ASP A 142 -16.60 -7.04 -9.80
N SER A 143 -15.93 -5.89 -9.71
CA SER A 143 -15.63 -5.07 -10.88
C SER A 143 -14.48 -4.08 -10.67
N VAL A 144 -13.75 -3.85 -11.76
CA VAL A 144 -12.77 -2.76 -11.91
C VAL A 144 -13.49 -1.42 -11.75
N ARG A 145 -12.92 -0.56 -10.88
CA ARG A 145 -13.47 0.77 -10.62
C ARG A 145 -12.59 1.86 -11.22
N THR A 146 -13.22 3.00 -11.45
CA THR A 146 -12.62 4.22 -11.97
C THR A 146 -12.66 5.30 -10.89
N ARG A 147 -12.12 6.48 -11.20
CA ARG A 147 -12.28 7.66 -10.35
C ARG A 147 -13.74 8.02 -10.03
N ALA A 148 -14.71 7.62 -10.85
CA ALA A 148 -16.12 8.00 -10.70
C ALA A 148 -16.94 7.05 -9.80
N ASN A 149 -16.42 5.85 -9.54
CA ASN A 149 -17.10 4.81 -8.77
C ASN A 149 -16.11 4.05 -7.88
N TRP A 150 -15.20 4.80 -7.27
CA TRP A 150 -14.13 4.27 -6.42
C TRP A 150 -14.70 3.67 -5.13
N ILE A 151 -14.17 2.51 -4.71
CA ILE A 151 -14.44 1.94 -3.39
C ILE A 151 -13.50 2.59 -2.39
N GLY A 152 -14.06 3.39 -1.50
CA GLY A 152 -13.34 4.21 -0.56
C GLY A 152 -12.60 3.41 0.51
N ALA A 153 -11.29 3.58 0.55
CA ALA A 153 -10.42 3.10 1.62
C ALA A 153 -9.44 4.20 2.04
N VAL A 154 -8.99 4.16 3.30
CA VAL A 154 -7.83 4.95 3.73
C VAL A 154 -6.59 4.09 3.53
N TYR A 155 -5.77 4.43 2.54
CA TYR A 155 -4.56 3.64 2.24
C TYR A 155 -3.46 3.92 3.25
N TYR A 156 -2.82 2.89 3.78
CA TYR A 156 -1.69 3.03 4.71
C TYR A 156 -0.36 2.55 4.12
N ASN A 157 -0.40 1.76 3.04
CA ASN A 157 0.80 1.40 2.30
C ASN A 157 0.53 1.31 0.79
N LEU A 158 1.59 1.45 0.00
CA LEU A 158 1.57 1.42 -1.45
C LEU A 158 2.91 0.86 -1.95
N ILE A 159 2.87 -0.23 -2.70
CA ILE A 159 4.05 -0.82 -3.34
C ILE A 159 3.92 -0.79 -4.86
N LYS A 160 5.06 -0.89 -5.55
CA LYS A 160 5.13 -0.94 -7.00
C LYS A 160 5.75 -2.27 -7.45
N THR A 161 5.05 -2.97 -8.31
CA THR A 161 5.57 -4.10 -9.08
C THR A 161 5.61 -3.75 -10.56
N THR A 162 6.26 -4.56 -11.39
CA THR A 162 6.33 -4.35 -12.83
C THR A 162 6.20 -5.67 -13.56
N TRP A 163 5.47 -5.66 -14.66
CA TRP A 163 5.38 -6.79 -15.58
C TRP A 163 5.20 -6.29 -17.01
N ASN A 164 5.91 -6.87 -17.98
CA ASN A 164 5.91 -6.47 -19.39
C ASN A 164 6.15 -4.97 -19.59
N GLY A 165 7.05 -4.39 -18.79
CA GLY A 165 7.36 -2.96 -18.80
C GLY A 165 6.24 -2.06 -18.27
N LYS A 166 5.11 -2.62 -17.81
CA LYS A 166 3.99 -1.88 -17.23
C LYS A 166 4.10 -1.84 -15.70
N PRO A 167 3.95 -0.67 -15.06
CA PRO A 167 3.93 -0.56 -13.61
C PRO A 167 2.55 -0.93 -13.05
N TYR A 168 2.54 -1.62 -11.92
CA TYR A 168 1.34 -1.96 -11.15
C TYR A 168 1.54 -1.47 -9.72
N TYR A 169 0.56 -0.77 -9.17
CA TYR A 169 0.66 -0.21 -7.82
C TYR A 169 -0.31 -0.95 -6.91
N THR A 170 0.20 -1.71 -5.95
CA THR A 170 -0.67 -2.40 -4.99
C THR A 170 -0.87 -1.52 -3.77
N LEU A 171 -2.13 -1.21 -3.48
CA LEU A 171 -2.60 -0.35 -2.41
C LEU A 171 -3.13 -1.20 -1.26
N PHE A 172 -2.75 -0.82 -0.04
CA PHE A 172 -3.22 -1.44 1.20
C PHE A 172 -4.10 -0.45 1.93
N GLY A 173 -5.40 -0.76 2.02
CA GLY A 173 -6.43 0.14 2.54
C GLY A 173 -7.13 -0.40 3.77
N ILE A 174 -7.62 0.50 4.62
CA ILE A 174 -8.57 0.17 5.69
C ILE A 174 -9.90 0.88 5.44
N ASP A 175 -10.99 0.15 5.65
CA ASP A 175 -12.37 0.63 5.66
C ASP A 175 -12.98 0.35 7.04
N ASP A 176 -12.95 1.36 7.92
CA ASP A 176 -13.44 1.30 9.29
C ASP A 176 -14.86 1.88 9.38
N ARG A 177 -15.79 1.22 8.69
CA ARG A 177 -17.17 1.72 8.47
C ARG A 177 -18.25 0.91 9.17
N GLY A 178 -17.97 -0.34 9.55
CA GLY A 178 -18.94 -1.21 10.21
C GLY A 178 -19.00 -0.96 11.72
N PHE A 179 -20.21 -1.06 12.29
CA PHE A 179 -20.40 -1.00 13.75
C PHE A 179 -19.67 -2.15 14.46
N SER A 180 -19.66 -3.34 13.87
CA SER A 180 -19.06 -4.58 14.41
C SER A 180 -17.97 -5.18 13.51
N THR A 181 -17.68 -4.55 12.36
CA THR A 181 -16.76 -5.10 11.35
C THR A 181 -15.81 -4.03 10.81
N LYS A 182 -14.54 -4.41 10.66
CA LYS A 182 -13.53 -3.68 9.87
C LYS A 182 -13.22 -4.45 8.59
N ARG A 183 -12.75 -3.72 7.58
CA ARG A 183 -12.22 -4.34 6.35
C ARG A 183 -10.84 -3.81 6.04
N LYS A 184 -9.96 -4.71 5.61
CA LYS A 184 -8.71 -4.36 4.92
C LYS A 184 -8.84 -4.70 3.45
N TRP A 185 -8.43 -3.78 2.60
CA TRP A 185 -8.41 -3.92 1.15
C TRP A 185 -6.97 -4.10 0.67
N ILE A 186 -6.77 -5.04 -0.26
CA ILE A 186 -5.58 -5.12 -1.10
C ILE A 186 -6.08 -5.00 -2.54
N GLU A 187 -5.68 -3.94 -3.22
CA GLU A 187 -6.12 -3.72 -4.60
C GLU A 187 -5.01 -3.15 -5.48
N VAL A 188 -5.07 -3.44 -6.77
CA VAL A 188 -4.10 -2.97 -7.73
C VAL A 188 -4.65 -1.74 -8.44
N LEU A 189 -3.91 -0.64 -8.35
CA LEU A 189 -4.09 0.58 -9.12
C LEU A 189 -3.20 0.52 -10.38
N THR A 190 -3.83 0.74 -11.53
CA THR A 190 -3.15 0.99 -12.80
C THR A 190 -3.66 2.30 -13.42
N PHE A 191 -2.98 2.78 -14.45
CA PHE A 191 -3.45 3.91 -15.26
C PHE A 191 -3.68 3.43 -16.69
N ASP A 192 -4.82 3.81 -17.25
CA ASP A 192 -5.10 3.55 -18.67
C ASP A 192 -4.23 4.45 -19.58
N GLU A 193 -4.35 4.25 -20.89
CA GLU A 193 -3.60 5.04 -21.89
C GLU A 193 -3.89 6.55 -21.80
N GLY A 194 -5.08 6.94 -21.32
CA GLY A 194 -5.46 8.32 -21.05
C GLY A 194 -4.95 8.87 -19.71
N GLY A 195 -4.19 8.07 -18.96
CA GLY A 195 -3.69 8.41 -17.63
C GLY A 195 -4.78 8.49 -16.56
N GLN A 196 -5.93 7.83 -16.75
CA GLN A 196 -6.98 7.72 -15.74
C GLN A 196 -6.78 6.47 -14.88
N PRO A 197 -6.99 6.57 -13.55
CA PRO A 197 -6.80 5.45 -12.65
C PRO A 197 -7.86 4.35 -12.87
N ARG A 198 -7.43 3.11 -12.73
CA ARG A 198 -8.25 1.90 -12.67
C ARG A 198 -7.89 1.12 -11.41
N PHE A 199 -8.89 0.81 -10.60
CA PHE A 199 -8.74 0.12 -9.32
C PHE A 199 -9.29 -1.29 -9.44
N GLY A 200 -8.46 -2.28 -9.14
CA GLY A 200 -8.79 -3.69 -9.25
C GLY A 200 -8.71 -4.24 -10.69
N GLY A 201 -8.97 -5.54 -10.80
CA GLY A 201 -8.94 -6.34 -12.02
C GLY A 201 -8.42 -7.75 -11.73
N ASP A 202 -8.18 -8.52 -12.79
CA ASP A 202 -7.62 -9.88 -12.71
C ASP A 202 -6.15 -9.88 -12.27
N TYR A 203 -5.94 -9.65 -10.99
CA TYR A 203 -4.62 -9.60 -10.37
C TYR A 203 -4.46 -10.57 -9.21
N PHE A 204 -5.51 -11.24 -8.74
CA PHE A 204 -5.43 -12.22 -7.65
C PHE A 204 -5.69 -13.61 -8.19
N ASP A 205 -4.70 -14.48 -8.03
CA ASP A 205 -4.70 -15.83 -8.58
C ASP A 205 -4.74 -16.85 -7.44
N PHE A 206 -5.88 -17.55 -7.32
CA PHE A 206 -6.13 -18.61 -6.36
C PHE A 206 -6.12 -20.00 -7.01
N SER A 207 -5.58 -20.13 -8.23
CA SER A 207 -5.58 -21.40 -8.98
C SER A 207 -4.77 -22.51 -8.32
N GLN A 208 -3.90 -22.17 -7.36
CA GLN A 208 -3.08 -23.12 -6.61
C GLN A 208 -3.73 -23.54 -5.29
N ASP A 209 -4.89 -22.99 -4.94
CA ASP A 209 -5.60 -23.31 -3.71
C ASP A 209 -6.27 -24.69 -3.82
N THR A 210 -6.23 -25.45 -2.73
CA THR A 210 -6.95 -26.73 -2.65
C THR A 210 -8.47 -26.54 -2.65
N VAL A 211 -8.94 -25.40 -2.13
CA VAL A 211 -10.34 -25.00 -2.15
C VAL A 211 -10.51 -23.90 -3.19
N PRO A 212 -11.31 -24.11 -4.26
CA PRO A 212 -11.53 -23.10 -5.27
C PRO A 212 -12.12 -21.83 -4.64
N ARG A 213 -11.40 -20.71 -4.75
CA ARG A 213 -11.91 -19.38 -4.37
C ARG A 213 -12.45 -18.66 -5.59
N LYS A 214 -13.48 -17.84 -5.38
CA LYS A 214 -14.00 -16.98 -6.44
C LYS A 214 -12.93 -15.94 -6.79
N GLN A 215 -12.77 -15.69 -8.08
CA GLN A 215 -11.91 -14.60 -8.54
C GLN A 215 -12.52 -13.26 -8.14
N HIS A 216 -11.69 -12.38 -7.60
CA HIS A 216 -12.09 -11.06 -7.12
C HIS A 216 -11.23 -9.99 -7.78
N ASP A 217 -11.84 -8.89 -8.21
CA ASP A 217 -11.10 -7.77 -8.78
C ASP A 217 -10.30 -7.00 -7.72
N ARG A 218 -10.64 -7.20 -6.45
CA ARG A 218 -9.93 -6.67 -5.29
C ARG A 218 -10.05 -7.66 -4.13
N PHE A 219 -8.98 -7.84 -3.38
CA PHE A 219 -8.98 -8.73 -2.24
C PHE A 219 -9.38 -7.98 -0.97
N GLN A 220 -10.17 -8.62 -0.11
CA GLN A 220 -10.49 -8.08 1.21
C GLN A 220 -10.40 -9.11 2.32
N LEU A 221 -10.14 -8.59 3.51
CA LEU A 221 -10.29 -9.27 4.78
C LEU A 221 -11.31 -8.50 5.60
N ALA A 222 -12.47 -9.11 5.83
CA ALA A 222 -13.54 -8.55 6.65
C ALA A 222 -13.57 -9.28 8.01
N TYR A 223 -13.43 -8.52 9.10
CA TYR A 223 -13.16 -9.10 10.41
C TYR A 223 -13.83 -8.35 11.55
N LYS A 224 -13.93 -9.02 12.71
CA LYS A 224 -14.47 -8.46 13.96
C LYS A 224 -13.75 -7.16 14.31
N ARG A 225 -14.50 -6.10 14.59
CA ARG A 225 -13.93 -4.74 14.78
C ARG A 225 -12.89 -4.67 15.90
N GLU A 226 -13.08 -5.48 16.94
CA GLU A 226 -12.20 -5.57 18.11
C GLU A 226 -10.93 -6.39 17.85
N ALA A 227 -10.88 -7.19 16.78
CA ALA A 227 -9.69 -7.94 16.40
C ALA A 227 -8.65 -7.05 15.69
N ASN A 228 -7.39 -7.46 15.80
CA ASN A 228 -6.28 -6.83 15.09
C ASN A 228 -5.80 -7.78 14.00
N VAL A 229 -6.09 -7.45 12.75
CA VAL A 229 -5.70 -8.24 11.57
C VAL A 229 -4.57 -7.53 10.85
N THR A 230 -3.51 -8.23 10.47
CA THR A 230 -2.40 -7.77 9.61
C THR A 230 -2.69 -8.08 8.15
N ALA A 231 -2.31 -7.14 7.28
CA ALA A 231 -2.26 -7.36 5.83
C ALA A 231 -1.31 -6.31 5.26
N ASN A 232 -0.09 -6.67 4.87
CA ASN A 232 0.86 -5.68 4.40
C ASN A 232 1.96 -6.33 3.54
N TRP A 233 2.74 -5.50 2.86
CA TRP A 233 3.97 -5.94 2.22
C TRP A 233 5.06 -6.23 3.25
N ASP A 234 5.65 -7.42 3.14
CA ASP A 234 6.85 -7.81 3.86
C ASP A 234 8.07 -7.65 2.94
N GLU A 235 8.96 -6.72 3.30
CA GLU A 235 10.11 -6.36 2.48
C GLU A 235 11.19 -7.44 2.44
N ASP A 236 11.30 -8.28 3.48
CA ASP A 236 12.32 -9.33 3.58
C ASP A 236 11.92 -10.56 2.78
N GLN A 237 10.65 -10.97 2.89
CA GLN A 237 10.09 -12.12 2.19
C GLN A 237 9.69 -11.81 0.76
N LYS A 238 9.50 -10.52 0.42
CA LYS A 238 8.98 -10.07 -0.87
C LYS A 238 7.58 -10.64 -1.17
N LEU A 239 6.75 -10.68 -0.14
CA LEU A 239 5.38 -11.18 -0.18
C LEU A 239 4.43 -10.15 0.41
N ILE A 240 3.18 -10.19 -0.02
CA ILE A 240 2.09 -9.64 0.78
C ILE A 240 1.77 -10.68 1.85
N LEU A 241 1.92 -10.33 3.13
CA LEU A 241 1.61 -11.18 4.26
C LEU A 241 0.32 -10.70 4.91
N PHE A 242 -0.60 -11.62 5.21
CA PHE A 242 -1.82 -11.29 5.92
C PHE A 242 -2.28 -12.44 6.82
N ASP A 243 -3.03 -12.11 7.87
CA ASP A 243 -3.47 -13.12 8.83
C ASP A 243 -4.52 -14.02 8.20
N HIS A 244 -4.42 -15.33 8.48
CA HIS A 244 -5.50 -16.26 8.23
C HIS A 244 -6.65 -15.98 9.21
N LEU A 245 -7.90 -15.97 8.73
CA LEU A 245 -9.06 -15.61 9.53
C LEU A 245 -9.97 -16.82 9.74
N VAL A 246 -10.35 -17.05 11.01
CA VAL A 246 -11.30 -18.08 11.42
C VAL A 246 -12.46 -17.48 12.19
N SER A 247 -13.62 -18.13 12.17
CA SER A 247 -14.78 -17.69 12.95
C SER A 247 -14.68 -18.18 14.39
N GLU A 248 -14.77 -17.27 15.36
CA GLU A 248 -14.79 -17.61 16.79
C GLU A 248 -16.11 -18.30 17.24
N SER A 249 -17.14 -18.27 16.39
CA SER A 249 -18.48 -18.82 16.67
C SER A 249 -18.96 -19.84 15.64
N SER A 250 -18.06 -20.39 14.82
CA SER A 250 -18.38 -21.35 13.75
C SER A 250 -19.37 -20.82 12.70
N GLN A 251 -19.36 -19.51 12.45
CA GLN A 251 -20.18 -18.82 11.45
C GLN A 251 -19.28 -18.04 10.46
N PRO A 252 -18.51 -18.75 9.60
CA PRO A 252 -17.49 -18.14 8.73
C PRO A 252 -18.03 -17.13 7.70
N ASP A 253 -19.33 -17.20 7.38
CA ASP A 253 -19.98 -16.24 6.48
C ASP A 253 -20.27 -14.88 7.14
N LEU A 254 -20.01 -14.74 8.45
CA LEU A 254 -20.30 -13.53 9.23
C LEU A 254 -19.01 -12.81 9.62
N PRO A 255 -18.66 -11.70 8.94
CA PRO A 255 -17.39 -11.00 9.16
C PRO A 255 -17.12 -10.56 10.60
N TYR A 256 -18.16 -10.25 11.37
CA TYR A 256 -18.01 -9.83 12.77
C TYR A 256 -17.58 -10.97 13.72
N THR A 257 -17.51 -12.20 13.22
CA THR A 257 -17.02 -13.38 13.97
C THR A 257 -15.58 -13.74 13.60
N MET A 258 -15.04 -13.14 12.53
CA MET A 258 -13.75 -13.51 12.00
C MET A 258 -12.63 -12.86 12.81
N VAL A 259 -11.68 -13.67 13.27
CA VAL A 259 -10.51 -13.28 14.06
C VAL A 259 -9.26 -13.99 13.52
N PRO A 260 -8.06 -13.43 13.70
CA PRO A 260 -6.82 -14.10 13.32
C PRO A 260 -6.58 -15.32 14.22
N ASP A 261 -6.13 -16.45 13.63
CA ASP A 261 -5.78 -17.67 14.38
C ASP A 261 -4.29 -17.81 14.68
N GLY A 262 -3.46 -16.92 14.12
CA GLY A 262 -2.01 -16.90 14.28
C GLY A 262 -1.24 -17.51 13.11
N ASP A 263 -1.91 -18.20 12.18
CA ASP A 263 -1.33 -18.57 10.89
C ASP A 263 -1.33 -17.36 9.93
N SER A 264 -0.50 -17.43 8.88
CA SER A 264 -0.40 -16.39 7.87
C SER A 264 -0.53 -16.97 6.46
N GLU A 265 -1.42 -16.35 5.70
CA GLU A 265 -1.55 -16.47 4.25
C GLU A 265 -0.68 -15.40 3.57
N GLY A 266 -0.48 -15.52 2.27
CA GLY A 266 0.23 -14.50 1.53
C GLY A 266 -0.06 -14.46 0.04
N PHE A 267 0.46 -13.41 -0.61
CA PHE A 267 0.53 -13.33 -2.06
C PHE A 267 1.95 -13.08 -2.54
N LYS A 268 2.32 -13.76 -3.62
CA LYS A 268 3.57 -13.54 -4.34
C LYS A 268 3.30 -12.97 -5.72
N TRP A 269 4.07 -11.96 -6.13
CA TRP A 269 3.92 -11.39 -7.46
C TRP A 269 4.57 -12.27 -8.52
N GLU A 270 3.78 -12.85 -9.41
CA GLU A 270 4.24 -13.69 -10.52
C GLU A 270 3.44 -13.38 -11.79
N LYS A 271 4.15 -13.14 -12.90
CA LYS A 271 3.55 -12.95 -14.24
C LYS A 271 2.39 -11.94 -14.28
N GLY A 272 2.46 -10.88 -13.46
CA GLY A 272 1.44 -9.83 -13.43
C GLY A 272 0.31 -10.04 -12.44
N ARG A 273 0.39 -11.09 -11.61
CA ARG A 273 -0.65 -11.44 -10.64
C ARG A 273 -0.03 -11.72 -9.28
N TRP A 274 -0.81 -11.44 -8.25
CA TRP A 274 -0.62 -11.88 -6.88
C TRP A 274 -1.15 -13.32 -6.75
N VAL A 275 -0.23 -14.28 -6.81
CA VAL A 275 -0.51 -15.71 -6.64
C VAL A 275 -0.60 -16.03 -5.16
N HIS A 276 -1.71 -16.63 -4.74
CA HIS A 276 -2.00 -16.94 -3.36
C HIS A 276 -1.08 -18.05 -2.80
N ILE A 277 -0.73 -17.91 -1.52
CA ILE A 277 0.02 -18.87 -0.71
C ILE A 277 -0.79 -19.11 0.56
N ASP A 278 -1.43 -20.27 0.63
CA ASP A 278 -2.33 -20.65 1.73
C ASP A 278 -1.64 -20.73 3.09
N LYS A 279 -0.37 -21.13 3.12
CA LYS A 279 0.42 -21.17 4.36
C LYS A 279 1.85 -20.73 4.09
N VAL A 280 2.18 -19.50 4.50
CA VAL A 280 3.52 -18.91 4.30
C VAL A 280 4.54 -19.55 5.23
N PHE A 281 4.14 -19.81 6.49
CA PHE A 281 5.02 -20.39 7.50
C PHE A 281 4.66 -21.86 7.77
N HIS A 282 5.61 -22.76 7.51
CA HIS A 282 5.44 -24.20 7.76
C HIS A 282 6.09 -24.67 9.08
N TYR A 283 6.36 -23.76 10.01
CA TYR A 283 6.97 -24.15 11.28
C TYR A 283 6.06 -25.14 12.01
N LYS A 284 6.60 -26.34 12.27
CA LYS A 284 5.97 -27.33 13.12
C LYS A 284 6.78 -27.37 14.40
N VAL A 285 6.13 -27.11 15.54
CA VAL A 285 6.72 -27.38 16.84
C VAL A 285 7.03 -28.87 16.89
N ASP A 286 8.27 -29.23 17.21
CA ASP A 286 8.62 -30.62 17.45
C ASP A 286 7.95 -31.07 18.74
N MET A 287 6.91 -31.90 18.59
CA MET A 287 6.16 -32.50 19.69
C MET A 287 6.73 -33.87 20.11
N SER A 288 7.78 -34.36 19.43
CA SER A 288 8.41 -35.64 19.80
C SER A 288 9.13 -35.54 21.14
N ASP A 289 8.77 -36.42 22.08
CA ASP A 289 9.33 -36.48 23.43
C ASP A 289 9.32 -35.14 24.19
N ALA A 290 8.32 -34.29 23.91
CA ALA A 290 8.18 -32.96 24.46
C ALA A 290 7.00 -32.86 25.44
N ASP A 291 6.98 -31.82 26.27
CA ASP A 291 5.82 -31.50 27.10
C ASP A 291 4.57 -31.33 26.21
N PRO A 292 3.46 -32.05 26.45
CA PRO A 292 2.29 -32.02 25.57
C PRO A 292 1.62 -30.65 25.43
N LEU A 293 1.85 -29.74 26.38
CA LEU A 293 1.26 -28.39 26.39
C LEU A 293 2.21 -27.34 25.81
N LEU A 294 3.52 -27.59 25.78
CA LEU A 294 4.53 -26.59 25.41
C LEU A 294 5.35 -26.98 24.17
N GLY A 295 5.43 -28.26 23.82
CA GLY A 295 6.35 -28.77 22.80
C GLY A 295 7.81 -28.46 23.13
N LYS A 296 8.75 -28.77 22.21
CA LYS A 296 10.11 -28.23 22.33
C LYS A 296 10.08 -26.77 21.87
N PRO A 297 10.60 -25.82 22.66
CA PRO A 297 10.72 -24.44 22.21
C PRO A 297 11.60 -24.38 20.95
N PRO A 298 11.31 -23.48 19.99
CA PRO A 298 12.16 -23.27 18.82
C PRO A 298 13.58 -22.95 19.29
N VAL A 299 14.47 -23.93 19.18
CA VAL A 299 15.89 -23.68 19.35
C VAL A 299 16.33 -23.04 18.03
N GLY A 300 16.91 -21.83 18.10
CA GLY A 300 17.55 -21.26 16.92
C GLY A 300 18.52 -22.28 16.33
N ASP A 301 18.86 -22.12 15.06
CA ASP A 301 19.91 -22.92 14.42
C ASP A 301 21.22 -22.11 14.43
N PRO A 302 21.94 -22.01 15.57
CA PRO A 302 23.17 -21.24 15.63
C PRO A 302 24.24 -21.92 14.77
N ILE A 303 25.00 -21.10 14.05
CA ILE A 303 26.20 -21.53 13.34
C ILE A 303 27.28 -21.91 14.35
N LEU A 304 27.22 -21.36 15.57
CA LEU A 304 28.16 -21.64 16.64
C LEU A 304 27.67 -22.83 17.48
N ASP A 305 28.59 -23.70 17.85
CA ASP A 305 28.37 -24.73 18.86
C ASP A 305 28.25 -24.13 20.27
N SER A 306 27.94 -24.95 21.27
CA SER A 306 27.81 -24.51 22.68
C SER A 306 29.13 -24.00 23.29
N LYS A 307 30.26 -24.15 22.60
CA LYS A 307 31.59 -23.66 22.98
C LYS A 307 32.02 -22.43 22.17
N GLY A 308 31.16 -21.94 21.27
CA GLY A 308 31.43 -20.77 20.43
C GLY A 308 32.24 -21.07 19.16
N ASN A 309 32.48 -22.34 18.80
CA ASN A 309 33.17 -22.69 17.56
C ASN A 309 32.18 -22.77 16.39
N ILE A 310 32.65 -22.43 15.20
CA ILE A 310 31.86 -22.53 13.97
C ILE A 310 31.60 -24.00 13.65
N ASN A 311 30.34 -24.37 13.49
CA ASN A 311 29.94 -25.65 12.93
C ASN A 311 30.08 -25.58 11.39
N GLU A 312 31.23 -26.02 10.89
CA GLU A 312 31.58 -25.98 9.46
C GLU A 312 30.59 -26.75 8.57
N GLU A 313 30.01 -27.83 9.09
CA GLU A 313 29.04 -28.64 8.35
C GLU A 313 27.72 -27.89 8.15
N LYS A 314 27.21 -27.25 9.20
CA LYS A 314 26.03 -26.36 9.10
C LYS A 314 26.30 -25.15 8.22
N LEU A 315 27.49 -24.56 8.32
CA LEU A 315 27.89 -23.44 7.46
C LEU A 315 27.89 -23.85 5.99
N LYS A 316 28.48 -25.00 5.66
CA LYS A 316 28.53 -25.55 4.31
C LYS A 316 27.13 -25.87 3.76
N GLN A 317 26.26 -26.51 4.55
CA GLN A 317 24.88 -26.79 4.16
C GLN A 317 24.07 -25.49 3.88
N ARG A 318 24.27 -24.44 4.68
CA ARG A 318 23.64 -23.13 4.43
C ARG A 318 24.18 -22.47 3.17
N SER A 319 25.49 -22.54 2.93
CA SER A 319 26.11 -22.04 1.69
C SER A 319 25.60 -22.79 0.47
N GLU A 320 25.42 -24.11 0.54
CA GLU A 320 24.88 -24.93 -0.54
C GLU A 320 23.40 -24.63 -0.79
N ARG A 321 22.58 -24.49 0.26
CA ARG A 321 21.16 -24.12 0.14
C ARG A 321 20.98 -22.73 -0.47
N ASN A 322 21.81 -21.76 -0.09
CA ASN A 322 21.82 -20.42 -0.71
C ASN A 322 22.39 -20.42 -2.14
N GLY A 323 23.31 -21.33 -2.44
CA GLY A 323 23.91 -21.49 -3.78
C GLY A 323 23.01 -22.20 -4.78
N ALA A 324 22.17 -23.14 -4.33
CA ALA A 324 21.23 -23.88 -5.18
C ALA A 324 20.13 -22.98 -5.78
N GLY A 325 19.78 -21.86 -5.13
CA GLY A 325 18.87 -20.85 -5.67
C GLY A 325 19.43 -20.10 -6.89
N LYS A 326 20.75 -19.99 -7.04
CA LYS A 326 21.38 -19.29 -8.18
C LYS A 326 21.51 -20.12 -9.47
N LYS A 327 21.34 -21.44 -9.40
CA LYS A 327 21.51 -22.32 -10.56
C LYS A 327 20.24 -22.52 -11.40
N LYS A 328 19.07 -22.08 -10.95
CA LYS A 328 17.80 -22.22 -11.69
C LYS A 328 17.45 -21.06 -12.62
N ASP A 329 18.24 -19.99 -12.65
CA ASP A 329 17.97 -18.80 -13.50
C ASP A 329 18.80 -18.77 -14.80
N ASN A 330 19.50 -19.86 -15.16
CA ASN A 330 20.38 -19.94 -16.33
C ASN A 330 20.17 -21.24 -17.16
N GLU A 331 18.93 -21.70 -17.30
CA GLU A 331 18.54 -22.64 -18.39
C GLU A 331 17.29 -22.15 -19.12
#